data_AF-A0AA37AJN3-F1
#
_entry.id   AF-A0AA37AJN3-F1
#
_cell.length_a   1.000
_cell.length_b   1.000
_cell.length_c   1.000
_cell.angle_alpha   90.00
_cell.angle_beta   90.00
_cell.angle_gamma   90.00
#
_symmetry.space_group_name_H-M   'P 1'
#
loop_
_entity.id
_entity.type
_entity.pdbx_description
1 polymer ?
#
loop_
_entity_poly.entity_id
_entity_poly.type
_entity_poly.pdbx_seq_one_letter_code
_entity_poly.pdbx_strand_id
1 'polypeptide(L)'
;MRDQFWNSDKVGTRVVLYSAPSHEEYKYCTGDRVGQLIEEYAELYDPVQECWKELKSRIFRGTFSHLIQDPFLINDVFKSHLFFASMSYQWGKSVMSENECVAIKAFIKSSELFDRCIGMSWFHVSVCAQKKLSHVRAKAGKQGGSSKAEVYRVIQDKLVYLINESVPEGGWKSKAAAVNALIDPLWDFIKESNFDINNESKKYRIATMSQDALEDTIIKNWSRNIESIKLALDNTVARKKKVTG
;
A
#
# COMPACT_ATOMS: atom_id res chain seq x y z
N MET A 1 6.47 5.07 -39.58
CA MET A 1 7.56 4.13 -39.23
C MET A 1 7.80 3.17 -40.38
N ARG A 2 6.79 2.42 -40.83
CA ARG A 2 6.89 1.50 -41.98
C ARG A 2 7.58 2.09 -43.22
N ASP A 3 7.12 3.25 -43.70
CA ASP A 3 7.64 3.85 -44.94
C ASP A 3 9.16 4.10 -44.93
N GLN A 4 9.75 4.37 -43.75
CA GLN A 4 11.19 4.58 -43.60
C GLN A 4 12.01 3.34 -43.94
N PHE A 5 11.47 2.14 -43.66
CA PHE A 5 12.18 0.88 -43.87
C PHE A 5 11.89 0.26 -45.24
N TRP A 6 10.67 0.42 -45.75
CA TRP A 6 10.23 -0.11 -47.05
C TRP A 6 10.69 0.76 -48.23
N ASN A 7 10.89 2.06 -48.05
CA ASN A 7 11.44 2.95 -49.08
C ASN A 7 12.94 3.23 -48.89
N SER A 8 13.65 2.36 -48.16
CA SER A 8 15.08 2.47 -47.93
C SER A 8 15.85 1.96 -49.15
N ASP A 9 16.91 2.67 -49.55
CA ASP A 9 17.82 2.23 -50.62
C ASP A 9 18.48 0.86 -50.35
N LYS A 10 18.37 0.37 -49.11
CA LYS A 10 18.87 -0.94 -48.67
C LYS A 10 17.97 -2.11 -49.08
N VAL A 11 16.73 -1.86 -49.50
CA VAL A 11 15.81 -2.92 -49.93
C VAL A 11 16.37 -3.61 -51.17
N GLY A 12 16.53 -4.94 -51.10
CA GLY A 12 17.18 -5.73 -52.15
C GLY A 12 18.71 -5.86 -52.03
N THR A 13 19.33 -5.22 -51.02
CA THR A 13 20.76 -5.34 -50.75
C THR A 13 21.04 -6.53 -49.83
N ARG A 14 22.07 -7.33 -50.15
CA ARG A 14 22.60 -8.38 -49.29
C ARG A 14 23.47 -7.77 -48.20
N VAL A 15 23.22 -8.09 -46.93
CA VAL A 15 23.99 -7.56 -45.80
C VAL A 15 25.16 -8.50 -45.50
N VAL A 16 26.38 -7.96 -45.51
CA VAL A 16 27.59 -8.69 -45.07
C VAL A 16 27.71 -8.55 -43.55
N LEU A 17 27.71 -9.67 -42.84
CA LEU A 17 27.94 -9.70 -41.39
C LEU A 17 29.45 -9.51 -41.13
N TYR A 18 29.81 -8.43 -40.41
CA TYR A 18 31.20 -8.12 -40.01
C TYR A 18 31.82 -9.12 -39.02
N SER A 19 31.06 -10.13 -38.56
CA SER A 19 31.55 -11.21 -37.71
C SER A 19 32.09 -12.37 -38.54
N ALA A 20 33.10 -12.10 -39.37
CA ALA A 20 34.00 -13.10 -39.95
C ALA A 20 35.45 -12.57 -39.81
N PRO A 21 36.42 -13.44 -39.45
CA PRO A 21 37.76 -13.02 -39.07
C PRO A 21 38.46 -12.34 -40.24
N SER A 22 39.15 -11.25 -39.94
CA SER A 22 40.07 -10.57 -40.84
C SER A 22 41.20 -11.52 -41.24
N HIS A 23 41.07 -12.20 -42.37
CA HIS A 23 42.22 -12.61 -43.15
C HIS A 23 41.85 -12.57 -44.63
N GLU A 24 42.31 -11.50 -45.27
CA GLU A 24 42.49 -11.43 -46.71
C GLU A 24 43.34 -12.63 -47.16
N GLU A 25 42.81 -13.43 -48.09
CA GLU A 25 43.64 -14.09 -49.09
C GLU A 25 42.95 -13.98 -50.45
N TYR A 26 43.46 -13.06 -51.26
CA TYR A 26 43.20 -13.02 -52.69
C TYR A 26 43.77 -14.28 -53.35
N LYS A 27 42.97 -15.02 -54.12
CA LYS A 27 43.46 -15.85 -55.22
C LYS A 27 42.51 -15.81 -56.41
N TYR A 28 43.08 -15.46 -57.56
CA TYR A 28 42.45 -15.32 -58.87
C TYR A 28 41.81 -16.63 -59.36
N CYS A 29 40.80 -16.49 -60.23
CA CYS A 29 40.25 -17.57 -61.05
C CYS A 29 41.35 -18.25 -61.88
N THR A 30 41.37 -19.58 -61.92
CA THR A 30 41.02 -20.43 -63.09
C THR A 30 41.47 -21.86 -62.84
N GLY A 31 40.65 -22.84 -63.25
CA GLY A 31 41.08 -24.23 -63.39
C GLY A 31 40.24 -25.24 -62.62
N ASP A 32 39.31 -25.85 -63.36
CA ASP A 32 38.82 -27.23 -63.25
C ASP A 32 38.57 -27.89 -61.88
N ARG A 33 37.30 -28.30 -61.76
CA ARG A 33 36.72 -29.37 -60.95
C ARG A 33 36.54 -29.13 -59.44
N VAL A 34 35.33 -29.54 -59.03
CA VAL A 34 34.74 -29.55 -57.69
C VAL A 34 34.16 -28.20 -57.25
N GLY A 35 32.99 -27.88 -57.78
CA GLY A 35 32.11 -26.83 -57.26
C GLY A 35 31.59 -27.21 -55.87
N GLN A 36 32.35 -26.88 -54.84
CA GLN A 36 31.91 -26.93 -53.45
C GLN A 36 30.88 -25.82 -53.21
N LEU A 37 29.80 -26.17 -52.48
CA LEU A 37 28.85 -25.23 -51.90
C LEU A 37 29.61 -24.14 -51.12
N ILE A 38 29.48 -22.89 -51.53
CA ILE A 38 29.71 -21.74 -50.65
C ILE A 38 28.33 -21.18 -50.33
N GLU A 39 27.73 -21.68 -49.25
CA GLU A 39 26.51 -21.10 -48.69
C GLU A 39 26.92 -19.94 -47.78
N GLU A 40 27.34 -18.83 -48.39
CA GLU A 40 27.42 -17.54 -47.70
C GLU A 40 25.99 -17.06 -47.45
N TYR A 41 25.47 -17.28 -46.24
CA TYR A 41 24.20 -16.69 -45.79
C TYR A 41 24.36 -15.17 -45.64
N ALA A 42 24.34 -14.46 -46.76
CA ALA A 42 24.11 -13.03 -46.77
C ALA A 42 22.60 -12.81 -46.60
N GLU A 43 22.13 -12.55 -45.36
CA GLU A 43 20.73 -12.22 -45.13
C GLU A 43 20.36 -10.99 -45.98
N LEU A 44 19.37 -11.16 -46.86
CA LEU A 44 18.78 -10.07 -47.63
C LEU A 44 18.16 -9.09 -46.62
N TYR A 45 18.38 -7.78 -46.81
CA TYR A 45 17.77 -6.76 -45.96
C TYR A 45 16.25 -6.98 -45.88
N ASP A 46 15.76 -7.31 -44.68
CA ASP A 46 14.34 -7.48 -44.39
C ASP A 46 13.80 -6.22 -43.68
N PRO A 47 13.01 -5.38 -44.36
CA PRO A 47 12.48 -4.16 -43.78
C PRO A 47 11.55 -4.43 -42.58
N VAL A 48 10.89 -5.60 -42.53
CA VAL A 48 10.05 -6.01 -41.40
C VAL A 48 10.88 -6.24 -40.15
N GLN A 49 11.98 -6.98 -40.30
CA GLN A 49 12.90 -7.29 -39.21
C GLN A 49 13.58 -6.01 -38.66
N GLU A 50 14.02 -5.11 -39.54
CA GLU A 50 14.68 -3.87 -39.12
C GLU A 50 13.70 -2.90 -38.43
N CYS A 51 12.49 -2.74 -38.98
CA CYS A 51 11.45 -1.95 -38.34
C CYS A 51 11.10 -2.53 -36.95
N TRP A 52 11.07 -3.86 -36.81
CA TRP A 52 10.83 -4.51 -35.53
C TRP A 52 11.93 -4.29 -34.50
N LYS A 53 13.21 -4.28 -34.91
CA LYS A 53 14.34 -3.96 -34.02
C LYS A 53 14.20 -2.56 -33.41
N GLU A 54 13.87 -1.57 -34.24
CA GLU A 54 13.64 -0.19 -33.79
C GLU A 54 12.40 -0.08 -32.88
N LEU A 55 11.29 -0.72 -33.26
CA LEU A 55 10.08 -0.73 -32.45
C LEU A 55 10.32 -1.35 -31.06
N LYS A 56 11.07 -2.46 -30.96
CA LYS A 56 11.46 -3.06 -29.67
C LYS A 56 12.25 -2.10 -28.79
N SER A 57 13.19 -1.36 -29.37
CA SER A 57 13.97 -0.34 -28.64
C SER A 57 13.05 0.76 -28.07
N ARG A 58 12.10 1.24 -28.88
CA ARG A 58 11.09 2.22 -28.43
C ARG A 58 10.18 1.69 -27.34
N ILE A 59 9.69 0.45 -27.48
CA ILE A 59 8.89 -0.23 -26.45
C ILE A 59 9.67 -0.29 -25.14
N PHE A 60 10.93 -0.75 -25.19
CA PHE A 60 11.77 -0.84 -24.00
C PHE A 60 11.93 0.52 -23.32
N ARG A 61 12.36 1.55 -24.06
CA ARG A 61 12.53 2.90 -23.51
C ARG A 61 11.25 3.48 -22.94
N GLY A 62 10.14 3.37 -23.68
CA GLY A 62 8.86 3.92 -23.26
C GLY A 62 8.34 3.25 -21.99
N THR A 63 8.30 1.92 -21.95
CA THR A 63 7.84 1.15 -20.79
C THR A 63 8.75 1.27 -19.57
N PHE A 64 10.07 1.45 -19.77
CA PHE A 64 11.04 1.55 -18.69
C PHE A 64 11.15 2.97 -18.12
N SER A 65 10.98 4.01 -18.93
CA SER A 65 11.14 5.41 -18.50
C SER A 65 10.27 5.77 -17.28
N HIS A 66 9.02 5.33 -17.26
CA HIS A 66 8.10 5.56 -16.15
C HIS A 66 8.44 4.79 -14.86
N LEU A 67 9.32 3.79 -14.92
CA LEU A 67 9.79 3.05 -13.74
C LEU A 67 10.91 3.77 -13.00
N ILE A 68 11.63 4.67 -13.68
CA ILE A 68 12.80 5.38 -13.16
C ILE A 68 12.56 6.88 -12.96
N GLN A 69 11.37 7.37 -13.31
CA GLN A 69 10.95 8.75 -13.10
C GLN A 69 10.38 8.96 -11.70
N ASP A 70 10.72 10.10 -11.10
CA ASP A 70 10.14 10.59 -9.85
C ASP A 70 9.27 11.83 -10.17
N PRO A 71 7.97 11.85 -9.79
CA PRO A 71 7.23 10.82 -9.05
C PRO A 71 6.90 9.58 -9.88
N PHE A 72 7.09 8.41 -9.27
CA PHE A 72 6.62 7.14 -9.81
C PHE A 72 5.08 7.07 -9.75
N LEU A 73 4.44 7.06 -10.93
CA LEU A 73 2.99 6.94 -11.04
C LEU A 73 2.63 5.64 -11.77
N ILE A 74 2.06 4.68 -11.03
CA ILE A 74 1.63 3.38 -11.57
C ILE A 74 0.65 3.53 -12.76
N ASN A 75 -0.11 4.62 -12.79
CA ASN A 75 -1.03 4.92 -13.89
C ASN A 75 -0.29 5.20 -15.21
N ASP A 76 0.86 5.88 -15.15
CA ASP A 76 1.64 6.19 -16.35
C ASP A 76 2.37 4.96 -16.86
N VAL A 77 2.87 4.12 -15.93
CA VAL A 77 3.38 2.78 -16.26
C VAL A 77 2.29 1.96 -16.96
N PHE A 78 1.06 1.94 -16.42
CA PHE A 78 -0.08 1.24 -17.00
C PHE A 78 -0.40 1.74 -18.41
N LYS A 79 -0.55 3.05 -18.61
CA LYS A 79 -0.85 3.66 -19.91
C LYS A 79 0.22 3.34 -20.95
N SER A 80 1.50 3.46 -20.59
CA SER A 80 2.60 3.15 -21.50
C SER A 80 2.59 1.67 -21.90
N HIS A 81 2.42 0.75 -20.95
CA HIS A 81 2.34 -0.67 -21.26
C HIS A 81 1.16 -0.99 -22.17
N LEU A 82 -0.02 -0.41 -21.90
CA LEU A 82 -1.23 -0.62 -22.71
C LEU A 82 -1.06 -0.09 -24.14
N PHE A 83 -0.46 1.09 -24.29
CA PHE A 83 -0.16 1.71 -25.57
C PHE A 83 0.78 0.84 -26.41
N PHE A 84 1.90 0.39 -25.84
CA PHE A 84 2.86 -0.45 -26.56
C PHE A 84 2.38 -1.88 -26.78
N ALA A 85 1.51 -2.42 -25.91
CA ALA A 85 0.82 -3.69 -26.16
C ALA A 85 -0.02 -3.58 -27.43
N SER A 86 -0.89 -2.57 -27.47
CA SER A 86 -1.77 -2.31 -28.61
C SER A 86 -0.98 -2.07 -29.90
N MET A 87 0.11 -1.30 -29.84
CA MET A 87 0.97 -1.05 -30.99
C MET A 87 1.64 -2.32 -31.50
N SER A 88 2.17 -3.16 -30.60
CA SER A 88 2.80 -4.44 -30.97
C SER A 88 1.79 -5.41 -31.58
N TYR A 89 0.56 -5.45 -31.06
CA TYR A 89 -0.53 -6.25 -31.62
C TYR A 89 -0.88 -5.80 -33.05
N GLN A 90 -1.09 -4.50 -33.26
CA GLN A 90 -1.41 -3.97 -34.59
C GLN A 90 -0.25 -4.16 -35.57
N TRP A 91 1.00 -4.01 -35.10
CA TRP A 91 2.18 -4.31 -35.90
C TRP A 91 2.20 -5.78 -36.34
N GLY A 92 2.04 -6.71 -35.41
CA GLY A 92 2.00 -8.15 -35.71
C GLY A 92 0.93 -8.50 -36.75
N LYS A 93 -0.27 -7.91 -36.63
CA LYS A 93 -1.34 -8.08 -37.63
C LYS A 93 -0.92 -7.57 -39.02
N SER A 94 -0.25 -6.42 -39.07
CA SER A 94 0.09 -5.76 -40.33
C SER A 94 1.17 -6.46 -41.14
N VAL A 95 2.04 -7.24 -40.49
CA VAL A 95 3.18 -7.91 -41.15
C VAL A 95 3.06 -9.43 -41.19
N MET A 96 1.93 -10.00 -40.77
CA MET A 96 1.72 -11.45 -40.71
C MET A 96 2.00 -12.16 -42.04
N SER A 97 1.51 -11.60 -43.15
CA SER A 97 1.71 -12.16 -44.48
C SER A 97 3.10 -11.89 -45.07
N GLU A 98 3.85 -10.94 -44.51
CA GLU A 98 5.17 -10.52 -45.01
C GLU A 98 6.31 -11.22 -44.26
N ASN A 99 6.18 -11.34 -42.93
CA ASN A 99 7.11 -12.06 -42.08
C ASN A 99 6.38 -12.58 -40.83
N GLU A 100 5.95 -13.83 -40.89
CA GLU A 100 5.24 -14.53 -39.81
C GLU A 100 6.08 -14.58 -38.52
N CYS A 101 7.39 -14.79 -38.61
CA CYS A 101 8.27 -14.87 -37.45
C CYS A 101 8.31 -13.55 -36.67
N VAL A 102 8.39 -12.41 -37.37
CA VAL A 102 8.32 -11.08 -36.74
C VAL A 102 6.91 -10.82 -36.20
N ALA A 103 5.87 -11.22 -36.92
CA ALA A 103 4.50 -11.09 -36.45
C ALA A 103 4.27 -11.83 -35.12
N ILE A 104 4.71 -13.09 -35.02
CA ILE A 104 4.64 -13.89 -33.78
C ILE A 104 5.41 -13.20 -32.66
N LYS A 105 6.63 -12.71 -32.91
CA LYS A 105 7.41 -11.95 -31.90
C LYS A 105 6.66 -10.71 -31.42
N ALA A 106 5.96 -10.01 -32.31
CA ALA A 106 5.16 -8.85 -31.97
C ALA A 106 3.92 -9.22 -31.14
N PHE A 107 3.25 -10.33 -31.45
CA PHE A 107 2.13 -10.84 -30.66
C PHE A 107 2.56 -11.29 -29.26
N ILE A 108 3.68 -12.02 -29.14
CA ILE A 108 4.25 -12.39 -27.84
C ILE A 108 4.53 -11.12 -27.04
N LYS A 109 5.17 -10.11 -27.65
CA LYS A 109 5.46 -8.87 -26.96
C LYS A 109 4.20 -8.13 -26.53
N SER A 110 3.16 -8.14 -27.35
CA SER A 110 1.86 -7.59 -27.00
C SER A 110 1.25 -8.31 -25.79
N SER A 111 1.27 -9.64 -25.77
CA SER A 111 0.72 -10.45 -24.69
C SER A 111 1.44 -10.14 -23.37
N GLU A 112 2.77 -10.14 -23.37
CA GLU A 112 3.59 -9.79 -22.18
C GLU A 112 3.19 -8.44 -21.57
N LEU A 113 2.92 -7.44 -22.41
CA LEU A 113 2.56 -6.10 -21.95
C LEU A 113 1.10 -6.04 -21.46
N PHE A 114 0.17 -6.75 -22.11
CA PHE A 114 -1.21 -6.87 -21.64
C PHE A 114 -1.29 -7.58 -20.29
N ASP A 115 -0.54 -8.67 -20.11
CA ASP A 115 -0.53 -9.43 -18.85
C ASP A 115 -0.07 -8.55 -17.68
N ARG A 116 0.92 -7.67 -17.91
CA ARG A 116 1.34 -6.66 -16.93
C ARG A 116 0.21 -5.68 -16.61
N CYS A 117 -0.53 -5.19 -17.62
CA CYS A 117 -1.69 -4.31 -17.41
C CYS A 117 -2.80 -4.99 -16.60
N ILE A 118 -3.07 -6.28 -16.85
CA ILE A 118 -4.04 -7.07 -16.08
C ILE A 118 -3.57 -7.18 -14.63
N GLY A 119 -2.30 -7.53 -14.39
CA GLY A 119 -1.72 -7.62 -13.05
C GLY A 119 -1.82 -6.29 -12.28
N MET A 120 -1.51 -5.16 -12.93
CA MET A 120 -1.66 -3.82 -12.34
C MET A 120 -3.13 -3.52 -11.97
N SER A 121 -4.08 -3.95 -12.80
CA SER A 121 -5.51 -3.74 -12.56
C SER A 121 -5.99 -4.52 -11.33
N TRP A 122 -5.59 -5.78 -11.21
CA TRP A 122 -5.91 -6.60 -10.03
C TRP A 122 -5.28 -6.04 -8.75
N PHE A 123 -4.01 -5.65 -8.81
CA PHE A 123 -3.34 -5.00 -7.69
C PHE A 123 -4.07 -3.73 -7.25
N HIS A 124 -4.49 -2.88 -8.19
CA HIS A 124 -5.26 -1.68 -7.89
C HIS A 124 -6.56 -1.99 -7.14
N VAL A 125 -7.33 -2.99 -7.59
CA VAL A 125 -8.56 -3.43 -6.91
C VAL A 125 -8.27 -3.89 -5.49
N SER A 126 -7.22 -4.69 -5.27
CA SER A 126 -6.81 -5.16 -3.94
C SER A 126 -6.43 -4.01 -3.01
N VAL A 127 -5.63 -3.04 -3.48
CA VAL A 127 -5.24 -1.87 -2.70
C VAL A 127 -6.46 -1.01 -2.35
N CYS A 128 -7.37 -0.79 -3.29
CA CYS A 128 -8.61 -0.07 -3.03
C CYS A 128 -9.48 -0.76 -1.97
N ALA A 129 -9.61 -2.09 -2.02
CA ALA A 129 -10.34 -2.86 -1.03
C ALA A 129 -9.70 -2.74 0.37
N GLN A 130 -8.36 -2.85 0.45
CA GLN A 130 -7.63 -2.68 1.71
C GLN A 130 -7.78 -1.28 2.29
N LYS A 131 -7.68 -0.23 1.46
CA LYS A 131 -7.89 1.17 1.89
C LYS A 131 -9.30 1.38 2.44
N LYS A 132 -10.33 0.87 1.75
CA LYS A 132 -11.73 0.93 2.22
C LYS A 132 -11.89 0.24 3.57
N LEU A 133 -11.36 -0.98 3.73
CA LEU A 133 -11.41 -1.71 5.00
C LEU A 133 -10.67 -0.97 6.13
N SER A 134 -9.51 -0.38 5.83
CA SER A 134 -8.76 0.43 6.79
C SER A 134 -9.58 1.63 7.28
N HIS A 135 -10.21 2.36 6.37
CA HIS A 135 -11.11 3.47 6.73
C HIS A 135 -12.30 3.02 7.60
N VAL A 136 -12.94 1.90 7.24
CA VAL A 136 -14.05 1.34 8.02
C VAL A 136 -13.59 0.96 9.43
N ARG A 137 -12.45 0.29 9.56
CA ARG A 137 -11.85 -0.09 10.85
C ARG A 137 -11.47 1.13 11.68
N ALA A 138 -10.87 2.15 11.06
CA ALA A 138 -10.53 3.40 11.75
C ALA A 138 -11.78 4.12 12.27
N LYS A 139 -12.84 4.20 11.46
CA LYS A 139 -14.13 4.79 11.87
C LYS A 139 -14.78 3.99 12.99
N ALA A 140 -14.82 2.66 12.87
CA ALA A 140 -15.37 1.78 13.90
C ALA A 140 -14.57 1.87 15.21
N GLY A 141 -13.23 1.94 15.12
CA GLY A 141 -12.34 2.15 16.27
C GLY A 141 -12.61 3.48 16.96
N LYS A 142 -12.72 4.58 16.21
CA LYS A 142 -13.08 5.90 16.75
C LYS A 142 -14.45 5.89 17.43
N GLN A 143 -15.46 5.28 16.81
CA GLN A 143 -16.81 5.18 17.38
C GLN A 143 -16.83 4.32 18.65
N GLY A 144 -16.11 3.19 18.64
CA GLY A 144 -15.96 2.33 19.81
C GLY A 144 -15.25 3.04 20.96
N GLY A 145 -14.18 3.79 20.66
CA GLY A 145 -13.48 4.63 21.63
C GLY A 145 -14.37 5.72 22.23
N SER A 146 -15.10 6.46 21.40
CA SER A 146 -16.06 7.49 21.86
C SER A 146 -17.13 6.88 22.77
N SER A 147 -17.73 5.75 22.36
CA SER A 147 -18.76 5.07 23.14
C SER A 147 -18.23 4.59 24.50
N LYS A 148 -16.97 4.12 24.55
CA LYS A 148 -16.33 3.72 25.80
C LYS A 148 -16.04 4.93 26.70
N ALA A 149 -15.59 6.04 26.13
CA ALA A 149 -15.32 7.27 26.86
C ALA A 149 -16.59 7.88 27.49
N GLU A 150 -17.72 7.84 26.79
CA GLU A 150 -19.03 8.26 27.33
C GLU A 150 -19.42 7.49 28.59
N VAL A 151 -19.24 6.17 28.57
CA VAL A 151 -19.52 5.31 29.72
C VAL A 151 -18.56 5.60 30.88
N TYR A 152 -17.26 5.76 30.59
CA TYR A 152 -16.30 6.13 31.64
C TYR A 152 -16.57 7.49 32.24
N ARG A 153 -17.08 8.47 31.47
CA ARG A 153 -17.47 9.76 32.02
C ARG A 153 -18.53 9.60 33.12
N VAL A 154 -19.55 8.77 32.89
CA VAL A 154 -20.59 8.49 33.91
C VAL A 154 -20.00 7.89 35.18
N ILE A 155 -19.06 6.94 35.03
CA ILE A 155 -18.37 6.32 36.18
C ILE A 155 -17.49 7.34 36.91
N GLN A 156 -16.77 8.17 36.16
CA GLN A 156 -15.90 9.23 36.70
C GLN A 156 -16.72 10.27 37.48
N ASP A 157 -17.87 10.68 36.95
CA ASP A 157 -18.78 11.61 37.62
C ASP A 157 -19.34 10.99 38.90
N LYS A 158 -19.71 9.70 38.88
CA LYS A 158 -20.14 8.99 40.09
C LYS A 158 -19.02 8.88 41.13
N LEU A 159 -17.77 8.64 40.71
CA LEU A 159 -16.62 8.63 41.60
C LEU A 159 -16.42 10.00 42.26
N VAL A 160 -16.50 11.10 41.49
CA VAL A 160 -16.43 12.47 42.04
C VAL A 160 -17.54 12.72 43.07
N TYR A 161 -18.76 12.28 42.77
CA TYR A 161 -19.87 12.34 43.71
C TYR A 161 -19.55 11.61 45.02
N LEU A 162 -19.12 10.34 44.94
CA LEU A 162 -18.76 9.53 46.10
C LEU A 162 -17.61 10.12 46.93
N ILE A 163 -16.59 10.69 46.27
CA ILE A 163 -15.47 11.35 46.94
C ILE A 163 -15.94 12.48 47.83
N ASN A 164 -16.88 13.30 47.36
CA ASN A 164 -17.37 14.48 48.09
C ASN A 164 -18.43 14.14 49.14
N GLU A 165 -19.27 13.13 48.90
CA GLU A 165 -20.35 12.74 49.82
C GLU A 165 -19.81 11.96 51.04
N SER A 166 -18.83 11.08 50.83
CA SER A 166 -18.35 10.15 51.87
C SER A 166 -17.10 10.65 52.60
N VAL A 167 -16.83 11.95 52.61
CA VAL A 167 -15.63 12.51 53.26
C VAL A 167 -15.72 12.33 54.78
N PRO A 168 -14.76 11.64 55.42
CA PRO A 168 -14.75 11.50 56.88
C PRO A 168 -14.37 12.83 57.57
N GLU A 169 -14.77 12.99 58.84
CA GLU A 169 -14.34 14.13 59.66
C GLU A 169 -12.80 14.19 59.73
N GLY A 170 -12.23 15.33 59.28
CA GLY A 170 -10.77 15.50 59.16
C GLY A 170 -10.18 15.15 57.80
N GLY A 171 -10.99 14.64 56.85
CA GLY A 171 -10.59 14.35 55.47
C GLY A 171 -9.87 13.01 55.30
N TRP A 172 -9.61 12.63 54.06
CA TRP A 172 -8.96 11.37 53.73
C TRP A 172 -7.47 11.40 54.08
N LYS A 173 -6.94 10.29 54.64
CA LYS A 173 -5.50 10.17 54.98
C LYS A 173 -4.58 10.26 53.75
N SER A 174 -5.03 9.73 52.62
CA SER A 174 -4.31 9.77 51.35
C SER A 174 -5.29 9.53 50.19
N LYS A 175 -4.86 9.82 48.95
CA LYS A 175 -5.64 9.51 47.75
C LYS A 175 -5.95 8.02 47.62
N ALA A 176 -4.97 7.16 47.92
CA ALA A 176 -5.16 5.71 47.88
C ALA A 176 -6.17 5.24 48.92
N ALA A 177 -6.13 5.79 50.14
CA ALA A 177 -7.11 5.46 51.17
C ALA A 177 -8.54 5.84 50.77
N ALA A 178 -8.71 6.99 50.10
CA ALA A 178 -10.01 7.39 49.55
C ALA A 178 -10.48 6.42 48.46
N VAL A 179 -9.62 6.08 47.50
CA VAL A 179 -9.98 5.17 46.41
C VAL A 179 -10.35 3.78 46.94
N ASN A 180 -9.60 3.22 47.89
CA ASN A 180 -9.86 1.89 48.45
C ASN A 180 -11.16 1.83 49.25
N ALA A 181 -11.59 2.94 49.86
CA ALA A 181 -12.87 3.00 50.55
C ALA A 181 -14.06 3.13 49.59
N LEU A 182 -13.85 3.73 48.41
CA LEU A 182 -14.90 4.06 47.45
C LEU A 182 -15.01 3.06 46.29
N ILE A 183 -14.06 2.13 46.18
CA ILE A 183 -14.03 1.15 45.08
C ILE A 183 -15.23 0.21 45.13
N ASP A 184 -15.61 -0.32 46.29
CA ASP A 184 -16.77 -1.20 46.47
C ASP A 184 -18.09 -0.50 46.06
N PRO A 185 -18.44 0.68 46.64
CA PRO A 185 -19.63 1.42 46.21
C PRO A 185 -19.66 1.79 44.73
N LEU A 186 -18.51 2.15 44.16
CA LEU A 186 -18.41 2.47 42.73
C LEU A 186 -18.61 1.21 41.86
N TRP A 187 -18.08 0.08 42.31
CA TRP A 187 -18.19 -1.19 41.60
C TRP A 187 -19.63 -1.72 41.59
N ASP A 188 -20.36 -1.58 42.68
CA ASP A 188 -21.77 -1.94 42.75
C ASP A 188 -22.62 -1.07 41.83
N PHE A 189 -22.36 0.25 41.80
CA PHE A 189 -22.98 1.15 40.82
C PHE A 189 -22.77 0.66 39.38
N ILE A 190 -21.56 0.19 39.04
CA ILE A 190 -21.26 -0.32 37.70
C ILE A 190 -22.05 -1.60 37.37
N LYS A 191 -22.19 -2.52 38.33
CA LYS A 191 -22.94 -3.78 38.11
C LYS A 191 -24.43 -3.51 37.88
N GLU A 192 -24.99 -2.62 38.69
CA GLU A 192 -26.42 -2.30 38.71
C GLU A 192 -26.83 -1.40 37.53
N SER A 193 -25.91 -0.57 37.04
CA SER A 193 -26.18 0.34 35.92
C SER A 193 -26.40 -0.37 34.59
N ASN A 194 -27.38 0.13 33.81
CA ASN A 194 -27.59 -0.25 32.41
C ASN A 194 -26.88 0.67 31.41
N PHE A 195 -26.27 1.77 31.90
CA PHE A 195 -25.55 2.78 31.13
C PHE A 195 -26.30 3.19 29.84
N ASP A 196 -27.53 3.65 30.02
CA ASP A 196 -28.36 4.14 28.92
C ASP A 196 -27.92 5.56 28.56
N ILE A 197 -27.18 5.70 27.45
CA ILE A 197 -26.66 6.98 26.97
C ILE A 197 -27.24 7.22 25.59
N ASN A 198 -27.98 8.33 25.43
CA ASN A 198 -28.71 8.67 24.20
C ASN A 198 -29.71 7.58 23.76
N ASN A 199 -30.49 7.03 24.71
CA ASN A 199 -31.49 5.97 24.49
C ASN A 199 -30.92 4.62 24.00
N GLU A 200 -29.61 4.40 24.13
CA GLU A 200 -28.95 3.13 23.82
C GLU A 200 -28.27 2.56 25.08
N SER A 201 -28.54 1.29 25.41
CA SER A 201 -27.82 0.60 26.48
C SER A 201 -26.39 0.29 26.05
N LYS A 202 -25.41 0.79 26.82
CA LYS A 202 -23.98 0.60 26.55
C LYS A 202 -23.26 -0.28 27.57
N LYS A 203 -24.01 -1.06 28.36
CA LYS A 203 -23.48 -1.92 29.45
C LYS A 203 -22.32 -2.83 29.02
N TYR A 204 -22.39 -3.42 27.83
CA TYR A 204 -21.37 -4.32 27.29
C TYR A 204 -20.00 -3.66 27.02
N ARG A 205 -19.89 -2.32 27.08
CA ARG A 205 -18.65 -1.57 26.84
C ARG A 205 -17.70 -1.56 28.04
N ILE A 206 -18.14 -2.05 29.21
CA ILE A 206 -17.36 -2.15 30.46
C ILE A 206 -16.85 -3.57 30.72
N ALA A 207 -17.30 -4.57 29.94
CA ALA A 207 -17.18 -6.00 30.21
C ALA A 207 -15.75 -6.58 30.35
N THR A 208 -14.71 -5.74 30.39
CA THR A 208 -13.30 -6.14 30.52
C THR A 208 -12.56 -5.45 31.67
N MET A 209 -13.26 -4.77 32.59
CA MET A 209 -12.63 -4.29 33.84
C MET A 209 -12.99 -5.23 34.98
N SER A 210 -12.00 -5.70 35.73
CA SER A 210 -12.21 -6.19 37.10
C SER A 210 -12.23 -5.01 38.06
N GLN A 211 -12.67 -5.25 39.30
CA GLN A 211 -12.62 -4.25 40.36
C GLN A 211 -11.18 -3.77 40.62
N ASP A 212 -10.23 -4.70 40.72
CA ASP A 212 -8.80 -4.38 40.88
C ASP A 212 -8.26 -3.55 39.72
N ALA A 213 -8.66 -3.87 38.48
CA ALA A 213 -8.26 -3.09 37.30
C ALA A 213 -8.86 -1.68 37.31
N LEU A 214 -10.04 -1.49 37.90
CA LEU A 214 -10.66 -0.19 38.10
C LEU A 214 -9.91 0.62 39.14
N GLU A 215 -9.59 0.04 40.29
CA GLU A 215 -8.76 0.68 41.32
C GLU A 215 -7.42 1.15 40.72
N ASP A 216 -6.74 0.26 40.01
CA ASP A 216 -5.47 0.56 39.35
C ASP A 216 -5.61 1.70 38.32
N THR A 217 -6.68 1.70 37.54
CA THR A 217 -6.96 2.75 36.56
C THR A 217 -7.20 4.10 37.24
N ILE A 218 -7.94 4.12 38.35
CA ILE A 218 -8.20 5.33 39.12
C ILE A 218 -6.90 5.90 39.68
N ILE A 219 -6.10 5.06 40.34
CA ILE A 219 -4.87 5.48 40.99
C ILE A 219 -3.80 5.90 39.98
N LYS A 220 -3.54 5.06 38.96
CA LYS A 220 -2.42 5.28 38.03
C LYS A 220 -2.74 6.31 36.95
N ASN A 221 -4.00 6.46 36.56
CA ASN A 221 -4.41 7.31 35.44
C ASN A 221 -5.38 8.43 35.87
N TRP A 222 -6.58 8.11 36.34
CA TRP A 222 -7.63 9.13 36.50
C TRP A 222 -7.29 10.19 37.55
N SER A 223 -6.66 9.79 38.67
CA SER A 223 -6.25 10.72 39.73
C SER A 223 -5.21 11.77 39.29
N ARG A 224 -4.55 11.56 38.14
CA ARG A 224 -3.51 12.42 37.57
C ARG A 224 -3.98 13.19 36.35
N ASN A 225 -4.75 12.52 35.48
CA ASN A 225 -5.05 13.00 34.14
C ASN A 225 -6.51 13.47 33.97
N ILE A 226 -7.41 13.10 34.89
CA ILE A 226 -8.80 13.58 34.88
C ILE A 226 -8.94 14.69 35.92
N GLU A 227 -9.04 15.93 35.45
CA GLU A 227 -8.95 17.13 36.30
C GLU A 227 -10.03 17.16 37.39
N SER A 228 -11.28 16.75 37.07
CA SER A 228 -12.38 16.71 38.05
C SER A 228 -12.10 15.78 39.23
N ILE A 229 -11.60 14.57 38.95
CA ILE A 229 -11.23 13.58 39.98
C ILE A 229 -10.04 14.06 40.79
N LYS A 230 -9.02 14.59 40.10
CA LYS A 230 -7.82 15.13 40.75
C LYS A 230 -8.17 16.23 41.76
N LEU A 231 -8.98 17.20 41.35
CA LEU A 231 -9.44 18.30 42.20
C LEU A 231 -10.29 17.79 43.38
N ALA A 232 -11.23 16.87 43.13
CA ALA A 232 -12.05 16.28 44.19
C ALA A 232 -11.19 15.59 45.26
N LEU A 233 -10.19 14.80 44.84
CA LEU A 233 -9.25 14.15 45.76
C LEU A 233 -8.35 15.17 46.48
N ASP A 234 -7.81 16.17 45.78
CA ASP A 234 -6.91 17.17 46.37
C ASP A 234 -7.61 18.06 47.41
N ASN A 235 -8.92 18.30 47.25
CA ASN A 235 -9.73 19.09 48.18
C ASN A 235 -10.17 18.30 49.42
N THR A 236 -10.29 16.98 49.31
CA THR A 236 -10.84 16.11 50.37
C THR A 236 -9.76 15.37 51.17
N VAL A 237 -8.51 15.31 50.66
CA VAL A 237 -7.37 14.73 51.39
C VAL A 237 -6.87 15.72 52.45
N ALA A 238 -6.68 15.21 53.66
CA ALA A 238 -6.17 15.97 54.80
C ALA A 238 -4.78 16.55 54.47
N ARG A 239 -4.69 17.88 54.40
CA ARG A 239 -3.38 18.55 54.28
C ARG A 239 -2.63 18.38 55.59
N LYS A 240 -1.43 17.80 55.55
CA LYS A 240 -0.47 17.95 56.66
C LYS A 240 -0.26 19.45 56.87
N LYS A 241 -0.65 19.97 58.04
CA LYS A 241 -0.26 21.33 58.45
C LYS A 241 1.26 21.43 58.31
N LYS A 242 1.75 22.27 57.38
CA LYS A 242 3.14 22.72 57.43
C LYS A 242 3.26 23.50 58.73
N VAL A 243 3.92 22.90 59.72
CA VAL A 243 4.41 23.63 60.87
C VAL A 243 5.55 24.50 60.33
N THR A 244 5.25 25.76 60.02
CA THR A 244 6.27 26.79 59.88
C THR A 244 6.85 27.00 61.27
N GLY A 245 8.09 26.55 61.46
CA GLY A 245 8.89 26.85 62.66
C GLY A 245 9.38 28.28 62.66
#